data_AF-R7KSM3-F1
#
_entry.id   AF-R7KSM3-F1
#
_cell.length_a   1.000
_cell.length_b   1.000
_cell.length_c   1.000
_cell.angle_alpha   90.00
_cell.angle_beta   90.00
_cell.angle_gamma   90.00
#
_symmetry.space_group_name_H-M   'P 1'
#
loop_
_entity.id
_entity.type
_entity.pdbx_description
1 polymer ?
#
loop_
_entity_poly.entity_id
_entity_poly.type
_entity_poly.pdbx_seq_one_letter_code
_entity_poly.pdbx_strand_id
1 'polypeptide(L)'
;MRACKCPGCGAELNIDDNNRDFAFCQYCGAKIMLDDYRSTQRIVDEARLKEAEIKMRQLEMEERKQAQAIEEREKARRQEQERELSEKNEKKRFLLISVITFLVSLFFIVIGVVLCAGSDTDNSIIAGFFLLSIGIIIMAVLFLILKWRNDADNARNGMVKLTFSGNQDENYQVVQSNYAKMGFKNIMAVNLQDLFLGVLDKPGKVESITIDGLSPIYGKWYSPDAQVIIKYHGFANRRG
;
A
#
# COMPACT_ATOMS: atom_id res chain seq x y z
N MET A 1 -78.55 24.45 22.10
CA MET A 1 -79.71 24.63 21.21
C MET A 1 -79.31 24.23 19.80
N ARG A 2 -79.71 23.03 19.38
CA ARG A 2 -79.65 22.63 17.96
C ARG A 2 -81.07 22.74 17.40
N ALA A 3 -81.24 23.53 16.34
CA ALA A 3 -82.50 23.58 15.61
C ALA A 3 -82.49 22.49 14.54
N CYS A 4 -83.45 21.56 14.59
CA CYS A 4 -83.59 20.52 13.58
C CYS A 4 -85.07 20.39 13.17
N LYS A 5 -85.32 20.00 11.92
CA LYS A 5 -86.68 19.74 11.44
C LYS A 5 -87.04 18.29 11.69
N CYS A 6 -88.25 18.05 12.20
CA CYS A 6 -88.76 16.70 12.37
C CYS A 6 -89.00 16.03 11.01
N PRO A 7 -88.44 14.85 10.71
CA PRO A 7 -88.69 14.15 9.46
C PRO A 7 -90.12 13.59 9.35
N GLY A 8 -90.82 13.38 10.47
CA GLY A 8 -92.17 12.82 10.49
C GLY A 8 -93.27 13.85 10.21
N CYS A 9 -93.21 15.02 10.84
CA CYS A 9 -94.24 16.06 10.71
C CYS A 9 -93.75 17.40 10.14
N GLY A 10 -92.46 17.54 9.86
CA GLY A 10 -91.87 18.77 9.32
C GLY A 10 -91.75 19.93 10.31
N ALA A 11 -92.20 19.76 11.56
CA ALA A 11 -92.13 20.80 12.58
C ALA A 11 -90.67 21.17 12.90
N GLU A 12 -90.42 22.46 13.07
CA GLU A 12 -89.12 23.00 13.48
C GLU A 12 -88.98 22.84 14.99
N LEU A 13 -88.01 22.03 15.42
CA LEU A 13 -87.79 21.70 16.83
C LEU A 13 -86.52 22.40 17.30
N ASN A 14 -86.62 23.09 18.44
CA ASN A 14 -85.47 23.62 19.14
C ASN A 14 -85.15 22.69 20.32
N ILE A 15 -83.99 22.05 20.29
CA ILE A 15 -83.57 21.08 21.30
C ILE A 15 -82.52 21.74 22.18
N ASP A 16 -82.90 22.04 23.42
CA ASP A 16 -82.07 22.76 24.39
C ASP A 16 -80.96 21.90 25.00
N ASP A 17 -81.11 20.58 24.94
CA ASP A 17 -80.23 19.62 25.62
C ASP A 17 -79.14 19.13 24.67
N ASN A 18 -77.94 19.68 24.81
CA ASN A 18 -76.79 19.39 23.93
C ASN A 18 -76.17 17.99 24.19
N ASN A 19 -76.62 17.24 25.20
CA ASN A 19 -75.99 15.99 25.65
C ASN A 19 -76.89 14.76 25.51
N ARG A 20 -77.87 14.80 24.59
CA ARG A 20 -78.72 13.64 24.26
C ARG A 20 -78.53 13.26 22.78
N ASP A 21 -78.27 11.98 22.55
CA ASP A 21 -78.02 11.39 21.22
C ASP A 21 -79.31 11.23 20.40
N PHE A 22 -80.46 11.41 21.04
CA PHE A 22 -81.77 11.40 20.41
C PHE A 22 -82.74 12.35 21.11
N ALA A 23 -83.71 12.85 20.34
CA ALA A 23 -84.83 13.63 20.82
C ALA A 23 -86.13 13.10 20.23
N PHE A 24 -87.24 13.24 20.96
CA PHE A 24 -88.56 12.96 20.44
C PHE A 24 -89.22 14.26 19.99
N CYS A 25 -89.91 14.22 18.86
CA CYS A 25 -90.73 15.34 18.41
C CYS A 25 -91.92 15.54 19.35
N GLN A 26 -92.08 16.74 19.90
CA GLN A 26 -93.20 17.09 20.79
C GLN A 26 -94.56 17.04 20.09
N TYR A 27 -94.60 17.16 18.76
CA TYR A 27 -95.85 17.26 18.00
C TYR A 27 -96.35 15.93 17.45
N CYS A 28 -95.46 15.02 17.05
CA CYS A 28 -95.84 13.75 16.45
C CYS A 28 -95.26 12.53 17.17
N GLY A 29 -94.45 12.72 18.21
CA GLY A 29 -93.80 11.64 18.94
C GLY A 29 -92.68 10.92 18.19
N ALA A 30 -92.36 11.31 16.96
CA ALA A 30 -91.30 10.67 16.17
C ALA A 30 -89.92 10.81 16.87
N LYS A 31 -89.20 9.70 16.99
CA LYS A 31 -87.83 9.67 17.53
C LYS A 31 -86.84 10.16 16.46
N ILE A 32 -86.04 11.16 16.80
CA ILE A 32 -85.02 11.79 15.95
C ILE A 32 -83.67 11.50 16.59
N MET A 33 -82.76 10.89 15.85
CA MET A 33 -81.37 10.70 16.29
C MET A 33 -80.59 11.99 15.98
N LEU A 34 -79.82 12.50 16.94
CA LEU A 34 -79.04 13.75 16.87
C LEU A 34 -77.54 13.50 16.66
N ASP A 35 -77.13 12.24 16.58
CA ASP A 35 -75.75 11.84 16.36
C ASP A 35 -75.36 11.95 14.88
N ASP A 36 -74.70 13.06 14.53
CA ASP A 36 -73.97 13.23 13.27
C ASP A 36 -72.60 12.51 13.28
N TYR A 37 -72.42 11.45 14.08
CA TYR A 37 -71.15 10.74 14.18
C TYR A 37 -70.90 9.83 12.97
N ARG A 38 -70.50 10.42 11.84
CA ARG A 38 -69.95 9.68 10.70
C ARG A 38 -68.51 9.28 11.03
N SER A 39 -68.35 8.21 11.83
CA SER A 39 -67.03 7.64 12.07
C SER A 39 -66.50 7.08 10.75
N THR A 40 -65.57 7.81 10.11
CA THR A 40 -64.79 7.24 9.01
C THR A 40 -63.76 6.32 9.63
N GLN A 41 -64.15 5.07 9.92
CA GLN A 41 -63.18 4.04 10.31
C GLN A 41 -62.25 3.79 9.11
N ARG A 42 -61.04 4.33 9.18
CA ARG A 42 -59.97 3.97 8.27
C ARG A 42 -59.48 2.58 8.68
N ILE A 43 -59.78 1.57 7.87
CA ILE A 43 -59.24 0.21 8.05
C ILE A 43 -57.74 0.29 7.77
N VAL A 44 -56.93 0.25 8.83
CA VAL A 44 -55.47 0.17 8.74
C VAL A 44 -55.09 -1.29 8.77
N ASP A 45 -54.47 -1.76 7.68
CA ASP A 45 -54.03 -3.14 7.57
C ASP A 45 -52.77 -3.36 8.42
N GLU A 46 -52.95 -3.91 9.62
CA GLU A 46 -51.89 -4.08 10.62
C GLU A 46 -50.71 -4.92 10.11
N ALA A 47 -50.98 -5.87 9.19
CA ALA A 47 -49.96 -6.69 8.57
C ALA A 47 -49.00 -5.85 7.71
N ARG A 48 -49.53 -4.94 6.88
CA ARG A 48 -48.72 -4.05 6.03
C ARG A 48 -47.90 -3.04 6.83
N LEU A 49 -48.44 -2.56 7.95
CA LEU A 49 -47.72 -1.63 8.83
C LEU A 49 -46.51 -2.32 9.48
N LYS A 50 -46.67 -3.56 9.95
CA LYS A 50 -45.58 -4.38 10.52
C LYS A 50 -44.51 -4.71 9.48
N GLU A 51 -44.89 -5.06 8.26
CA GLU A 51 -43.93 -5.30 7.17
C GLU A 51 -43.11 -4.04 6.84
N ALA A 52 -43.75 -2.87 6.79
CA ALA A 52 -43.07 -1.60 6.57
C ALA A 52 -42.07 -1.29 7.70
N GLU A 53 -42.44 -1.56 8.95
CA GLU A 53 -41.55 -1.39 10.11
C GLU A 53 -40.33 -2.34 10.06
N ILE A 54 -40.53 -3.62 9.70
CA ILE A 54 -39.45 -4.60 9.56
C ILE A 54 -38.47 -4.17 8.45
N LYS A 55 -38.99 -3.73 7.30
CA LYS A 55 -38.17 -3.25 6.18
C LYS A 55 -37.36 -2.01 6.56
N MET A 56 -37.95 -1.05 7.27
CA MET A 56 -37.25 0.13 7.77
C MET A 56 -36.09 -0.27 8.69
N ARG A 57 -36.32 -1.17 9.66
CA ARG A 57 -35.26 -1.67 10.55
C ARG A 57 -34.14 -2.41 9.78
N GLN A 58 -34.48 -3.16 8.73
CA GLN A 58 -33.50 -3.85 7.89
C GLN A 58 -32.62 -2.85 7.13
N LEU A 59 -33.21 -1.83 6.52
CA LEU A 59 -32.48 -0.76 5.82
C LEU A 59 -31.56 0.00 6.79
N GLU A 60 -32.04 0.37 7.98
CA GLU A 60 -31.21 1.02 9.01
C GLU A 60 -30.01 0.15 9.42
N MET A 61 -30.20 -1.17 9.57
CA MET A 61 -29.10 -2.09 9.88
C MET A 61 -28.10 -2.19 8.72
N GLU A 62 -28.57 -2.17 7.47
CA GLU A 62 -27.70 -2.16 6.29
C GLU A 62 -26.93 -0.85 6.16
N GLU A 63 -27.56 0.29 6.37
CA GLU A 63 -26.91 1.60 6.38
C GLU A 63 -25.84 1.69 7.48
N ARG A 64 -26.13 1.19 8.69
CA ARG A 64 -25.14 1.10 9.78
C ARG A 64 -23.96 0.20 9.40
N LYS A 65 -24.20 -0.95 8.79
CA LYS A 65 -23.13 -1.84 8.30
C LYS A 65 -22.30 -1.17 7.20
N GLN A 66 -22.93 -0.45 6.27
CA GLN A 66 -22.24 0.29 5.23
C GLN A 66 -21.40 1.43 5.82
N ALA A 67 -21.96 2.21 6.77
CA ALA A 67 -21.23 3.27 7.46
C ALA A 67 -20.03 2.72 8.24
N GLN A 68 -20.19 1.60 8.96
CA GLN A 68 -19.10 0.90 9.65
C GLN A 68 -18.02 0.44 8.66
N ALA A 69 -18.41 -0.17 7.54
CA ALA A 69 -17.46 -0.61 6.52
C ALA A 69 -16.69 0.56 5.88
N ILE A 70 -17.33 1.72 5.69
CA ILE A 70 -16.67 2.94 5.19
C ILE A 70 -15.67 3.46 6.23
N GLU A 71 -16.05 3.52 7.50
CA GLU A 71 -15.17 3.97 8.58
C GLU A 71 -13.95 3.06 8.78
N GLU A 72 -14.14 1.74 8.71
CA GLU A 72 -13.04 0.76 8.77
C GLU A 72 -12.08 0.92 7.59
N ARG A 73 -12.61 1.12 6.37
CA ARG A 73 -11.79 1.40 5.19
C ARG A 73 -11.03 2.72 5.34
N GLU A 74 -11.65 3.75 5.90
CA GLU A 74 -10.97 5.01 6.19
C GLU A 74 -9.85 4.86 7.22
N LYS A 75 -10.11 4.15 8.31
CA LYS A 75 -9.11 3.84 9.34
C LYS A 75 -7.94 3.05 8.73
N ALA A 76 -8.22 2.04 7.92
CA ALA A 76 -7.20 1.27 7.20
C ALA A 76 -6.35 2.16 6.28
N ARG A 77 -6.99 3.03 5.48
CA ARG A 77 -6.28 4.00 4.63
C ARG A 77 -5.41 4.97 5.42
N ARG A 78 -5.91 5.51 6.53
CA ARG A 78 -5.14 6.42 7.41
C ARG A 78 -3.93 5.70 8.01
N GLN A 79 -4.10 4.47 8.48
CA GLN A 79 -3.00 3.66 9.00
C GLN A 79 -1.94 3.35 7.94
N GLU A 80 -2.34 3.02 6.71
CA GLU A 80 -1.42 2.77 5.61
C GLU A 80 -0.62 4.05 5.26
N GLN A 81 -1.30 5.19 5.17
CA GLN A 81 -0.66 6.49 4.94
C GLN A 81 0.32 6.87 6.06
N GLU A 82 -0.03 6.63 7.32
CA GLU A 82 0.86 6.88 8.47
C GLU A 82 2.10 5.98 8.42
N ARG A 83 1.94 4.70 8.05
CA ARG A 83 3.06 3.78 7.86
C ARG A 83 3.98 4.25 6.74
N GLU A 84 3.45 4.53 5.55
CA GLU A 84 4.25 5.04 4.44
C GLU A 84 4.98 6.35 4.80
N LEU A 85 4.29 7.26 5.49
CA LEU A 85 4.88 8.52 5.94
C LEU A 85 5.98 8.27 6.97
N SER A 86 5.78 7.32 7.90
CA SER A 86 6.78 6.94 8.90
C SER A 86 8.03 6.37 8.25
N GLU A 87 7.89 5.49 7.26
CA GLU A 87 9.02 4.92 6.49
C GLU A 87 9.74 6.01 5.68
N LYS A 88 9.00 6.90 5.02
CA LYS A 88 9.58 8.06 4.31
C LYS A 88 10.31 8.98 5.28
N ASN A 89 9.76 9.23 6.46
CA ASN A 89 10.38 10.06 7.49
C ASN A 89 11.63 9.43 8.07
N GLU A 90 11.65 8.11 8.29
CA GLU A 90 12.84 7.37 8.72
C GLU A 90 13.96 7.47 7.68
N LYS A 91 13.63 7.26 6.39
CA LYS A 91 14.58 7.44 5.27
C LYS A 91 15.13 8.87 5.21
N LYS A 92 14.26 9.88 5.34
CA LYS A 92 14.68 11.30 5.37
C LYS A 92 15.57 11.62 6.56
N ARG A 93 15.21 11.18 7.77
CA ARG A 93 16.01 11.39 8.99
C ARG A 93 17.40 10.79 8.85
N PHE A 94 17.49 9.57 8.36
CA PHE A 94 18.77 8.93 8.12
C PHE A 94 19.61 9.67 7.06
N LEU A 95 19.00 10.09 5.95
CA LEU A 95 19.69 10.87 4.93
C LEU A 95 20.21 12.20 5.48
N LEU A 96 19.41 12.91 6.29
CA LEU A 96 19.82 14.13 6.96
C LEU A 96 21.00 13.90 7.91
N ILE A 97 20.93 12.86 8.76
CA ILE A 97 22.03 12.52 9.69
C ILE A 97 23.29 12.16 8.90
N SER A 98 23.18 11.36 7.85
CA SER A 98 24.31 10.98 6.98
C SER A 98 24.98 12.19 6.35
N VAL A 99 24.21 13.16 5.87
CA VAL A 99 24.75 14.40 5.29
C VAL A 99 25.46 15.23 6.35
N ILE A 100 24.87 15.38 7.53
CA ILE A 100 25.50 16.10 8.64
C ILE A 100 26.82 15.44 9.04
N THR A 101 26.85 14.11 9.20
CA THR A 101 28.08 13.38 9.55
C THR A 101 29.17 13.52 8.49
N PHE A 102 28.79 13.54 7.21
CA PHE A 102 29.73 13.78 6.12
C PHE A 102 30.35 15.18 6.20
N LEU A 103 29.53 16.21 6.42
CA LEU A 103 29.98 17.60 6.54
C LEU A 103 30.90 17.79 7.75
N VAL A 104 30.54 17.22 8.91
CA VAL A 104 31.39 17.25 10.12
C VAL A 104 32.73 16.56 9.86
N SER A 105 32.71 15.43 9.17
CA SER A 105 33.91 14.71 8.81
C SER A 105 34.82 15.49 7.85
N LEU A 106 34.22 16.13 6.84
CA LEU A 106 34.94 16.98 5.89
C LEU A 106 35.57 18.18 6.61
N PHE A 107 34.86 18.77 7.57
CA PHE A 107 35.36 19.87 8.38
C PHE A 107 36.62 19.46 9.18
N PHE A 108 36.61 18.30 9.83
CA PHE A 108 37.80 17.77 10.51
C PHE A 108 38.97 17.56 9.56
N ILE A 109 38.70 17.04 8.36
CA ILE A 109 39.74 16.84 7.35
C ILE A 109 40.34 18.19 6.93
N VAL A 110 39.50 19.19 6.62
CA VAL A 110 39.96 20.52 6.20
C VAL A 110 40.80 21.19 7.28
N ILE A 111 40.33 21.19 8.53
CA ILE A 111 41.12 21.75 9.65
C ILE A 111 42.42 21.00 9.82
N GLY A 112 42.39 19.67 9.73
CA GLY A 112 43.58 18.83 9.81
C GLY A 112 44.63 19.22 8.75
N VAL A 113 44.21 19.40 7.49
CA VAL A 113 45.10 19.86 6.41
C VAL A 113 45.65 21.26 6.70
N VAL A 114 44.81 22.20 7.13
CA VAL A 114 45.25 23.58 7.43
C VAL A 114 46.28 23.60 8.55
N LEU A 115 46.10 22.79 9.60
CA LEU A 115 47.09 22.69 10.69
C LEU A 115 48.39 22.05 10.22
N CYS A 116 48.34 20.98 9.41
CA CYS A 116 49.54 20.35 8.88
C CYS A 116 50.33 21.25 7.92
N ALA A 117 49.66 22.08 7.11
CA ALA A 117 50.30 22.90 6.08
C ALA A 117 50.58 24.34 6.51
N GLY A 118 49.88 24.85 7.52
CA GLY A 118 49.92 26.27 7.91
C GLY A 118 50.73 26.56 9.17
N SER A 119 51.42 25.58 9.74
CA SER A 119 52.16 25.76 11.00
C SER A 119 53.50 25.05 10.99
N ASP A 120 54.52 25.71 11.54
CA ASP A 120 55.90 25.19 11.59
C ASP A 120 56.23 24.51 12.93
N THR A 121 55.26 24.40 13.85
CA THR A 121 55.49 23.76 15.15
C THR A 121 55.08 22.29 15.14
N ASP A 122 55.92 21.42 15.72
CA ASP A 122 55.66 19.97 15.76
C ASP A 122 54.29 19.63 16.39
N ASN A 123 53.89 20.34 17.44
CA ASN A 123 52.63 20.09 18.16
C ASN A 123 51.40 20.32 17.28
N SER A 124 51.40 21.35 16.43
CA SER A 124 50.26 21.67 15.55
C SER A 124 50.19 20.72 14.36
N ILE A 125 51.34 20.27 13.84
CA ILE A 125 51.40 19.22 12.81
C ILE A 125 50.84 17.90 13.35
N ILE A 126 51.23 17.50 14.56
CA ILE A 126 50.70 16.31 15.24
C ILE A 126 49.18 16.42 15.45
N ALA A 127 48.69 17.56 15.93
CA ALA A 127 47.25 17.82 16.08
C ALA A 127 46.50 17.72 14.74
N GLY A 128 47.10 18.21 13.65
CA GLY A 128 46.54 18.09 12.30
C GLY A 128 46.35 16.64 11.86
N PHE A 129 47.35 15.78 12.07
CA PHE A 129 47.23 14.34 11.77
C PHE A 129 46.15 13.63 12.60
N PHE A 130 46.01 14.00 13.89
CA PHE A 130 44.92 13.47 14.71
C PHE A 130 43.55 13.84 14.13
N LEU A 131 43.32 15.08 13.73
CA LEU A 131 42.04 15.49 13.14
C LEU A 131 41.78 14.84 11.77
N LEU A 132 42.82 14.67 10.94
CA LEU A 132 42.73 13.93 9.69
C LEU A 132 42.30 12.47 9.93
N SER A 133 42.94 11.79 10.87
CA SER A 133 42.60 10.40 11.20
C SER A 133 41.17 10.26 11.74
N ILE A 134 40.73 11.18 12.61
CA ILE A 134 39.34 11.22 13.10
C ILE A 134 38.36 11.38 11.93
N GLY A 135 38.61 12.33 11.03
CA GLY A 135 37.77 12.54 9.84
C GLY A 135 37.74 11.30 8.94
N ILE A 136 38.88 10.67 8.67
CA ILE A 136 38.93 9.45 7.83
C ILE A 136 38.16 8.30 8.49
N ILE A 137 38.29 8.12 9.81
CA ILE A 137 37.56 7.08 10.56
C ILE A 137 36.06 7.33 10.51
N ILE A 138 35.59 8.56 10.72
CA ILE A 138 34.17 8.91 10.63
C ILE A 138 33.63 8.60 9.23
N MET A 139 34.37 8.97 8.17
CA MET A 139 34.01 8.64 6.79
C MET A 139 33.93 7.13 6.54
N ALA A 140 34.90 6.36 7.03
CA ALA A 140 34.92 4.91 6.85
C ALA A 140 33.73 4.24 7.56
N VAL A 141 33.43 4.66 8.79
CA VAL A 141 32.28 4.15 9.56
C VAL A 141 30.96 4.52 8.86
N LEU A 142 30.81 5.76 8.40
CA LEU A 142 29.64 6.19 7.64
C LEU A 142 29.46 5.34 6.38
N PHE A 143 30.53 5.10 5.62
CA PHE A 143 30.49 4.24 4.45
C PHE A 143 30.05 2.81 4.77
N LEU A 144 30.55 2.22 5.86
CA LEU A 144 30.12 0.89 6.31
C LEU A 144 28.63 0.86 6.68
N ILE A 145 28.13 1.88 7.39
CA ILE A 145 26.71 1.98 7.75
C ILE A 145 25.84 2.11 6.49
N LEU A 146 26.22 2.99 5.57
CA LEU A 146 25.50 3.18 4.29
C LEU A 146 25.49 1.90 3.46
N LYS A 147 26.64 1.22 3.37
CA LYS A 147 26.76 -0.06 2.66
C LYS A 147 25.88 -1.13 3.31
N TRP A 148 25.93 -1.27 4.63
CA TRP A 148 25.13 -2.26 5.36
C TRP A 148 23.63 -2.03 5.18
N ARG A 149 23.18 -0.77 5.29
CA ARG A 149 21.79 -0.39 5.04
C ARG A 149 21.36 -0.69 3.61
N ASN A 150 22.16 -0.32 2.62
CA ASN A 150 21.87 -0.58 1.21
C ASN A 150 21.77 -2.09 0.91
N ASP A 151 22.66 -2.90 1.49
CA ASP A 151 22.58 -4.36 1.40
C ASP A 151 21.29 -4.91 2.04
N ALA A 152 20.89 -4.39 3.20
CA ALA A 152 19.63 -4.77 3.85
C ALA A 152 18.39 -4.36 3.03
N ASP A 153 18.39 -3.16 2.45
CA ASP A 153 17.30 -2.67 1.61
C ASP A 153 17.18 -3.50 0.31
N ASN A 154 18.31 -3.83 -0.33
CA ASN A 154 18.33 -4.71 -1.51
C ASN A 154 17.78 -6.11 -1.19
N ALA A 155 18.18 -6.68 -0.05
CA ALA A 155 17.66 -7.97 0.40
C ALA A 155 16.14 -7.94 0.65
N ARG A 156 15.63 -6.89 1.30
CA ARG A 156 14.18 -6.68 1.53
C ARG A 156 13.40 -6.54 0.22
N ASN A 157 14.00 -5.91 -0.78
CA ASN A 157 13.39 -5.72 -2.10
C ASN A 157 13.52 -6.95 -3.03
N GLY A 158 14.07 -8.07 -2.53
CA GLY A 158 14.20 -9.31 -3.30
C GLY A 158 15.26 -9.26 -4.41
N MET A 159 16.22 -8.34 -4.31
CA MET A 159 17.34 -8.27 -5.26
C MET A 159 18.27 -9.48 -5.10
N VAL A 160 18.98 -9.83 -6.17
CA VAL A 160 19.94 -10.94 -6.19
C VAL A 160 21.36 -10.40 -5.98
N LYS A 161 22.05 -10.85 -4.92
CA LYS A 161 23.47 -10.53 -4.70
C LYS A 161 24.33 -11.49 -5.51
N LEU A 162 25.18 -10.96 -6.40
CA LEU A 162 26.07 -11.78 -7.20
C LEU A 162 27.23 -12.32 -6.35
N THR A 163 27.20 -13.62 -6.03
CA THR A 163 28.23 -14.31 -5.23
C THR A 163 29.11 -15.25 -6.04
N PHE A 164 28.88 -15.33 -7.36
CA PHE A 164 29.73 -16.04 -8.29
C PHE A 164 29.60 -15.38 -9.67
N SER A 165 30.74 -14.96 -10.25
CA SER A 165 30.79 -14.33 -11.57
C SER A 165 30.86 -15.34 -12.70
N GLY A 166 31.43 -16.52 -12.44
CA GLY A 166 31.82 -17.51 -13.43
C GLY A 166 33.11 -17.14 -14.16
N ASN A 167 33.79 -18.14 -14.72
CA ASN A 167 35.05 -18.00 -15.44
C ASN A 167 34.99 -18.68 -16.83
N GLN A 168 35.91 -18.32 -17.73
CA GLN A 168 35.92 -18.84 -19.11
C GLN A 168 36.20 -20.36 -19.22
N ASP A 169 36.79 -20.96 -18.18
CA ASP A 169 37.06 -22.39 -18.15
C ASP A 169 35.87 -23.25 -17.71
N GLU A 170 34.79 -22.62 -17.23
CA GLU A 170 33.65 -23.33 -16.68
C GLU A 170 32.66 -23.74 -17.77
N ASN A 171 31.97 -24.86 -17.52
CA ASN A 171 30.90 -25.29 -18.39
C ASN A 171 29.69 -24.36 -18.24
N TYR A 172 29.12 -23.91 -19.36
CA TYR A 172 28.00 -22.97 -19.37
C TYR A 172 26.78 -23.47 -18.59
N GLN A 173 26.56 -24.80 -18.51
CA GLN A 173 25.46 -25.39 -17.75
C GLN A 173 25.67 -25.20 -16.24
N VAL A 174 26.92 -25.29 -15.78
CA VAL A 174 27.28 -25.04 -14.37
C VAL A 174 27.03 -23.57 -14.04
N VAL A 175 27.52 -22.66 -14.89
CA VAL A 175 27.30 -21.22 -14.75
C VAL A 175 25.80 -20.92 -14.74
N GLN A 176 25.04 -21.41 -15.71
CA GLN A 176 23.58 -21.25 -15.77
C GLN A 176 22.89 -21.74 -14.49
N SER A 177 23.29 -22.91 -13.98
CA SER A 177 22.74 -23.45 -12.73
C SER A 177 23.05 -22.59 -11.50
N ASN A 178 24.26 -22.01 -11.42
CA ASN A 178 24.65 -21.15 -10.30
C ASN A 178 23.88 -19.83 -10.31
N TYR A 179 23.71 -19.21 -11.49
CA TYR A 179 22.91 -18.00 -11.62
C TYR A 179 21.43 -18.28 -11.29
N ALA A 180 20.88 -19.42 -11.72
CA ALA A 180 19.52 -19.82 -11.34
C ALA A 180 19.37 -20.02 -9.82
N LYS A 181 20.34 -20.67 -9.18
CA LYS A 181 20.37 -20.88 -7.71
C LYS A 181 20.43 -19.56 -6.91
N MET A 182 21.06 -18.52 -7.46
CA MET A 182 21.06 -17.19 -6.82
C MET A 182 19.71 -16.47 -6.93
N GLY A 183 18.82 -16.91 -7.82
CA GLY A 183 17.48 -16.34 -7.99
C GLY A 183 17.27 -15.54 -9.28
N PHE A 184 18.22 -15.56 -10.22
CA PHE A 184 17.99 -14.97 -11.55
C PHE A 184 16.96 -15.81 -12.32
N LYS A 185 15.98 -15.14 -12.93
CA LYS A 185 14.88 -15.76 -13.67
C LYS A 185 15.08 -15.72 -15.18
N ASN A 186 15.79 -14.70 -15.67
CA ASN A 186 15.99 -14.45 -17.10
C ASN A 186 17.43 -14.81 -17.51
N ILE A 187 17.69 -16.11 -17.69
CA ILE A 187 19.02 -16.63 -18.04
C ILE A 187 18.98 -17.25 -19.45
N MET A 188 19.81 -16.74 -20.34
CA MET A 188 19.92 -17.17 -21.73
C MET A 188 21.33 -17.69 -22.02
N ALA A 189 21.42 -18.90 -22.57
CA ALA A 189 22.67 -19.47 -23.06
C ALA A 189 22.71 -19.36 -24.60
N VAL A 190 23.74 -18.70 -25.13
CA VAL A 190 23.92 -18.46 -26.56
C VAL A 190 25.13 -19.23 -27.07
N ASN A 191 24.90 -20.20 -27.96
CA ASN A 191 25.95 -20.96 -28.63
C ASN A 191 26.60 -20.09 -29.72
N LEU A 192 27.92 -19.90 -29.65
CA LEU A 192 28.70 -19.13 -30.63
C LEU A 192 28.91 -19.85 -31.95
N GLN A 193 28.77 -21.18 -31.98
CA GLN A 193 28.89 -22.02 -33.18
C GLN A 193 30.26 -21.87 -33.89
N ASP A 194 31.30 -21.61 -33.11
CA ASP A 194 32.67 -21.37 -33.52
C ASP A 194 33.55 -22.63 -33.50
N LEU A 195 33.05 -23.72 -32.91
CA LEU A 195 33.77 -24.98 -32.89
C LEU A 195 33.61 -25.75 -34.21
N PHE A 196 34.73 -25.99 -34.87
CA PHE A 196 34.86 -26.91 -36.01
C PHE A 196 35.55 -28.21 -35.59
N LEU A 197 35.33 -29.29 -36.35
CA LEU A 197 36.02 -30.57 -36.15
C LEU A 197 37.54 -30.36 -36.31
N GLY A 198 38.30 -30.52 -35.22
CA GLY A 198 39.76 -30.38 -35.20
C GLY A 198 40.29 -29.15 -34.43
N VAL A 199 39.42 -28.27 -33.90
CA VAL A 199 39.82 -27.12 -33.06
C VAL A 199 40.04 -27.57 -31.61
N LEU A 200 41.05 -27.01 -30.94
CA LEU A 200 41.47 -27.39 -29.58
C LEU A 200 40.56 -26.86 -28.45
N ASP A 201 39.64 -25.96 -28.77
CA ASP A 201 38.74 -25.34 -27.79
C ASP A 201 37.73 -26.37 -27.23
N LYS A 202 37.50 -26.29 -25.92
CA LYS A 202 36.70 -27.30 -25.22
C LYS A 202 35.20 -26.98 -25.38
N PRO A 203 34.38 -27.92 -25.87
CA PRO A 203 32.95 -27.70 -26.07
C PRO A 203 32.23 -27.41 -24.76
N GLY A 204 31.30 -26.46 -24.80
CA GLY A 204 30.48 -26.05 -23.67
C GLY A 204 31.17 -25.09 -22.69
N LYS A 205 32.37 -24.60 -23.00
CA LYS A 205 33.01 -23.56 -22.18
C LYS A 205 32.41 -22.18 -22.40
N VAL A 206 32.37 -21.39 -21.34
CA VAL A 206 31.91 -20.01 -21.39
C VAL A 206 32.95 -19.10 -22.05
N GLU A 207 32.51 -18.26 -22.97
CA GLU A 207 33.33 -17.20 -23.56
C GLU A 207 33.15 -15.88 -22.79
N SER A 208 31.90 -15.51 -22.54
CA SER A 208 31.56 -14.27 -21.84
C SER A 208 30.21 -14.38 -21.13
N ILE A 209 30.09 -13.66 -20.00
CA ILE A 209 28.84 -13.53 -19.26
C ILE A 209 28.53 -12.03 -19.16
N THR A 210 27.28 -11.66 -19.39
CA THR A 210 26.81 -10.29 -19.19
C THR A 210 25.50 -10.28 -18.41
N ILE A 211 25.32 -9.27 -17.57
CA ILE A 211 24.05 -8.99 -16.89
C ILE A 211 23.57 -7.61 -17.37
N ASP A 212 22.40 -7.57 -18.00
CA ASP A 212 21.84 -6.38 -18.67
C ASP A 212 22.83 -5.73 -19.67
N GLY A 213 23.59 -6.58 -20.38
CA GLY A 213 24.59 -6.15 -21.37
C GLY A 213 25.91 -5.63 -20.81
N LEU A 214 26.09 -5.60 -19.49
CA LEU A 214 27.33 -5.17 -18.84
C LEU A 214 28.09 -6.35 -18.22
N SER A 215 29.40 -6.21 -18.05
CA SER A 215 30.21 -7.19 -17.34
C SER A 215 29.73 -7.36 -15.89
N PRO A 216 29.58 -8.60 -15.39
CA PRO A 216 29.14 -8.86 -14.02
C PRO A 216 30.16 -8.34 -13.00
N ILE A 217 29.66 -7.71 -11.93
CA ILE A 217 30.46 -7.17 -10.83
C ILE A 217 30.20 -8.00 -9.59
N TYR A 218 31.22 -8.72 -9.13
CA TYR A 218 31.14 -9.54 -7.92
C TYR A 218 30.70 -8.70 -6.71
N GLY A 219 29.77 -9.23 -5.92
CA GLY A 219 29.25 -8.58 -4.72
C GLY A 219 28.23 -7.46 -4.97
N LYS A 220 27.95 -7.11 -6.23
CA LYS A 220 26.89 -6.17 -6.60
C LYS A 220 25.51 -6.85 -6.57
N TRP A 221 24.48 -6.06 -6.29
CA TRP A 221 23.09 -6.48 -6.34
C TRP A 221 22.47 -6.21 -7.72
N TYR A 222 21.65 -7.14 -8.20
CA TYR A 222 20.97 -7.11 -9.49
C TYR A 222 19.47 -7.43 -9.32
N SER A 223 18.66 -6.99 -10.27
CA SER A 223 17.26 -7.42 -10.33
C SER A 223 17.18 -8.93 -10.63
N PRO A 224 16.23 -9.68 -10.02
CA PRO A 224 15.98 -11.08 -10.39
C PRO A 224 15.64 -11.27 -11.87
N ASP A 225 15.05 -10.24 -12.50
CA ASP A 225 14.61 -10.27 -13.90
C ASP A 225 15.68 -9.71 -14.86
N ALA A 226 16.83 -9.27 -14.33
CA ALA A 226 17.96 -8.82 -15.14
C ALA A 226 18.38 -9.91 -16.13
N GLN A 227 18.66 -9.51 -17.37
CA GLN A 227 18.99 -10.44 -18.45
C GLN A 227 20.41 -10.93 -18.30
N VAL A 228 20.56 -12.21 -17.94
CA VAL A 228 21.85 -12.89 -17.89
C VAL A 228 22.07 -13.59 -19.22
N ILE A 229 23.08 -13.16 -19.99
CA ILE A 229 23.48 -13.82 -21.24
C ILE A 229 24.81 -14.52 -21.01
N ILE A 230 24.83 -15.83 -21.22
CA ILE A 230 26.01 -16.68 -21.17
C ILE A 230 26.34 -17.10 -22.59
N LYS A 231 27.38 -16.51 -23.19
CA LYS A 231 27.90 -16.95 -24.49
C LYS A 231 28.88 -18.08 -24.28
N TYR A 232 28.76 -19.16 -25.04
CA TYR A 232 29.59 -20.35 -24.88
C TYR A 232 30.01 -20.94 -26.23
N HIS A 233 31.14 -21.62 -26.23
CA HIS A 233 31.68 -22.32 -27.40
C HIS A 233 30.93 -23.62 -27.64
N GLY A 234 30.44 -23.81 -28.85
CA GLY A 234 29.65 -24.98 -29.23
C GLY A 234 29.73 -25.24 -30.73
N PHE A 235 29.33 -26.44 -31.14
CA PHE A 235 29.24 -26.78 -32.54
C PHE A 235 28.01 -26.14 -33.18
N ALA A 236 28.09 -25.82 -34.46
CA ALA A 236 26.93 -25.44 -35.26
C ALA A 236 25.90 -26.58 -35.26
N ASN A 237 24.65 -26.25 -34.94
CA ASN A 237 23.57 -27.23 -34.95
C ASN A 237 23.29 -27.62 -36.41
N ARG A 238 23.83 -28.75 -36.87
CA ARG A 238 23.42 -29.34 -38.14
C ARG A 238 22.00 -29.86 -37.93
N ARG A 239 21.00 -29.11 -38.41
CA ARG A 239 19.67 -29.68 -38.62
C ARG A 239 19.85 -30.82 -39.63
N GLY A 240 19.76 -32.04 -39.13
CA GLY A 240 19.58 -33.24 -39.95
C GLY A 240 18.16 -33.29 -40.46
#